data_AF-A0A8T5MAE8-F1
#
_entry.id   AF-A0A8T5MAE8-F1
#
_cell.length_a   1.000
_cell.length_b   1.000
_cell.length_c   1.000
_cell.angle_alpha   90.00
_cell.angle_beta   90.00
_cell.angle_gamma   90.00
#
_symmetry.space_group_name_H-M   'P 1'
#
loop_
_entity.id
_entity.type
_entity.pdbx_description
1 polymer ?
#
loop_
_entity_poly.entity_id
_entity_poly.type
_entity_poly.pdbx_seq_one_letter_code
_entity_poly.pdbx_strand_id
1 'polypeptide(L)'
;MWYLKFKLRHRDCIFAPLVKKYNLSIEFFPLRHEMKGKNLYTSALHVTKGDEKDIKKYLKDLKKNPRVIEMEVSKEIIFTLTKEETDKESYEAIYNTKILYITPGYNTPDGYEGWEV
;
A
#
# COMPACT_ATOMS: atom_id res chain seq x y z
N MET A 1 -13.47 -8.78 22.18
CA MET A 1 -13.05 -9.08 20.80
C MET A 1 -11.55 -8.87 20.75
N TRP A 2 -10.79 -9.89 20.35
CA TRP A 2 -9.34 -9.78 20.21
C TRP A 2 -9.02 -9.20 18.83
N TYR A 3 -8.03 -8.32 18.75
CA TYR A 3 -7.53 -7.80 17.48
C TYR A 3 -6.00 -7.74 17.54
N LEU A 4 -5.37 -7.96 16.39
CA LEU A 4 -3.93 -7.98 16.25
C LEU A 4 -3.46 -6.63 15.71
N LYS A 5 -2.58 -5.97 16.46
CA LYS A 5 -1.89 -4.76 16.01
C LYS A 5 -0.42 -5.08 15.77
N PHE A 6 0.06 -4.78 14.57
CA PHE A 6 1.45 -5.02 14.22
C PHE A 6 2.03 -3.87 13.41
N LYS A 7 3.30 -3.56 13.69
CA LYS A 7 4.11 -2.54 13.02
C LYS A 7 5.27 -3.26 12.36
N LEU A 8 5.40 -3.08 11.06
CA LEU A 8 6.36 -3.83 10.25
C LEU A 8 7.13 -2.88 9.33
N ARG A 9 8.33 -3.32 8.97
CA ARG A 9 9.16 -2.63 7.98
C ARG A 9 9.73 -3.69 7.05
N HIS A 10 9.14 -3.81 5.87
CA HIS A 10 9.62 -4.72 4.85
C HIS A 10 10.40 -3.97 3.78
N ARG A 11 11.43 -4.62 3.24
CA ARG A 11 12.35 -4.02 2.26
C ARG A 11 11.72 -3.90 0.87
N ASP A 12 10.71 -4.71 0.60
CA ASP A 12 10.11 -4.85 -0.72
C ASP A 12 8.89 -3.94 -0.93
N CYS A 13 8.54 -3.11 0.07
CA CYS A 13 7.47 -2.12 -0.03
C CYS A 13 7.82 -1.05 -1.05
N ILE A 14 6.98 -0.86 -2.07
CA ILE A 14 7.14 0.24 -3.02
C ILE A 14 6.67 1.60 -2.47
N PHE A 15 5.84 1.60 -1.42
CA PHE A 15 5.23 2.80 -0.86
C PHE A 15 6.06 3.42 0.27
N ALA A 16 6.39 2.65 1.31
CA ALA A 16 7.04 3.13 2.54
C ALA A 16 8.35 3.93 2.30
N PRO A 17 9.26 3.54 1.39
CA PRO A 17 10.47 4.31 1.11
C PRO A 17 10.16 5.70 0.53
N LEU A 18 9.16 5.80 -0.35
CA LEU A 18 8.75 7.08 -0.94
C LEU A 18 8.01 7.95 0.07
N VAL A 19 7.15 7.34 0.90
CA VAL A 19 6.48 8.03 2.02
C VAL A 19 7.50 8.69 2.94
N LYS A 20 8.54 7.95 3.32
CA LYS A 20 9.65 8.49 4.12
C LYS A 20 10.43 9.58 3.39
N LYS A 21 10.79 9.36 2.12
CA LYS A 21 11.55 10.33 1.31
C LYS A 21 10.87 11.70 1.23
N TYR A 22 9.55 11.70 1.19
CA TYR A 22 8.74 12.91 1.01
C TYR A 22 8.05 13.38 2.31
N ASN A 23 8.38 12.78 3.46
CA ASN A 23 7.78 13.09 4.76
C ASN A 23 6.24 13.09 4.73
N LEU A 24 5.67 12.06 4.09
CA LEU A 24 4.22 11.90 3.94
C LEU A 24 3.69 10.88 4.96
N SER A 25 2.37 10.82 5.08
CA SER A 25 1.66 9.70 5.69
C SER A 25 0.60 9.17 4.73
N ILE A 26 0.39 7.87 4.70
CA ILE A 26 -0.64 7.24 3.86
C ILE A 26 -1.52 6.36 4.73
N GLU A 27 -2.83 6.52 4.61
CA GLU A 27 -3.80 5.51 5.02
C GLU A 27 -4.19 4.72 3.78
N PHE A 28 -4.29 3.39 3.87
CA PHE A 28 -4.60 2.57 2.71
C PHE A 28 -5.51 1.40 3.05
N PHE A 29 -6.30 1.01 2.07
CA PHE A 29 -7.22 -0.11 2.19
C PHE A 29 -6.98 -1.10 1.05
N PRO A 30 -6.60 -2.36 1.35
CA PRO A 30 -6.50 -3.39 0.33
C PRO A 30 -7.91 -3.69 -0.22
N LEU A 31 -8.06 -3.73 -1.54
CA LEU A 31 -9.37 -3.96 -2.17
C LEU A 31 -9.51 -5.37 -2.71
N ARG A 32 -8.72 -5.71 -3.73
CA ARG A 32 -8.77 -7.01 -4.38
C ARG A 32 -7.38 -7.51 -4.68
N HIS A 33 -7.25 -8.83 -4.77
CA HIS A 33 -6.10 -9.47 -5.35
C HIS A 33 -6.53 -10.50 -6.41
N GLU A 34 -5.64 -10.80 -7.35
CA GLU A 34 -5.83 -11.83 -8.36
C GLU A 34 -4.47 -12.46 -8.72
N MET A 35 -4.42 -13.79 -8.77
CA MET A 35 -3.26 -14.53 -9.26
C MET A 35 -3.39 -14.82 -10.75
N LYS A 36 -2.40 -14.42 -11.55
CA LYS A 36 -2.27 -14.81 -12.97
C LYS A 36 -0.89 -15.41 -13.23
N GLY A 37 -0.84 -16.73 -13.30
CA GLY A 37 0.43 -17.48 -13.33
C GLY A 37 1.24 -17.23 -12.06
N LYS A 38 2.51 -16.81 -12.21
CA LYS A 38 3.40 -16.49 -11.09
C LYS A 38 3.23 -15.06 -10.54
N ASN A 39 2.34 -14.27 -11.11
CA ASN A 39 2.20 -12.86 -10.77
C ASN A 39 0.97 -12.65 -9.88
N LEU A 40 1.17 -11.90 -8.81
CA LEU A 40 0.09 -11.40 -7.97
C LEU A 40 -0.25 -9.98 -8.41
N TYR A 41 -1.52 -9.75 -8.71
CA TYR A 41 -2.07 -8.43 -8.95
C TYR A 41 -2.85 -7.98 -7.73
N THR A 42 -2.58 -6.79 -7.23
CA THR A 42 -3.30 -6.22 -6.09
C THR A 42 -3.81 -4.83 -6.40
N SER A 43 -5.02 -4.53 -5.95
CA SER A 43 -5.56 -3.19 -5.95
C SER A 43 -5.72 -2.67 -4.53
N ALA A 44 -5.47 -1.37 -4.37
CA ALA A 44 -5.59 -0.68 -3.11
C ALA A 44 -6.02 0.77 -3.34
N LEU A 45 -6.76 1.30 -2.37
CA LEU A 45 -7.06 2.71 -2.26
C LEU A 45 -6.14 3.32 -1.19
N HIS A 46 -5.56 4.47 -1.49
CA HIS A 46 -4.67 5.20 -0.60
C HIS A 46 -5.18 6.62 -0.41
N VAL A 47 -5.08 7.14 0.80
CA VAL A 47 -5.30 8.54 1.16
C VAL A 47 -3.97 9.10 1.64
N THR A 48 -3.40 10.02 0.87
CA THR A 48 -2.07 10.58 1.15
C THR A 48 -2.20 11.94 1.81
N LYS A 49 -1.56 12.12 2.96
CA LYS A 49 -1.53 13.37 3.73
C LYS A 49 -0.11 13.92 3.80
N GLY A 50 0.03 15.23 3.63
CA GLY A 50 1.31 15.96 3.68
C GLY A 50 1.30 17.19 2.77
N ASP A 51 2.46 17.78 2.54
CA ASP A 51 2.60 18.95 1.68
C ASP A 51 2.27 18.63 0.21
N GLU A 52 1.42 19.45 -0.43
CA GLU A 52 0.95 19.23 -1.80
C GLU A 52 2.12 19.10 -2.81
N LYS A 53 3.19 19.88 -2.60
CA LYS A 53 4.40 19.82 -3.43
C LYS A 53 5.08 18.46 -3.34
N ASP A 54 5.08 17.84 -2.16
CA ASP A 54 5.74 16.57 -1.91
C ASP A 54 4.84 15.40 -2.32
N ILE A 55 3.52 15.51 -2.17
CA ILE A 55 2.55 14.58 -2.78
C ILE A 55 2.75 14.52 -4.30
N LYS A 56 2.89 15.66 -5.00
CA LYS A 56 3.15 15.68 -6.44
C LYS A 56 4.45 14.97 -6.83
N LYS A 57 5.52 15.14 -6.05
CA LYS A 57 6.80 14.44 -6.29
C LYS A 57 6.67 12.94 -6.02
N TYR A 58 6.00 12.57 -4.93
CA TYR A 58 5.69 11.19 -4.56
C TYR A 58 4.96 10.46 -5.70
N LEU A 59 3.89 11.04 -6.23
CA LEU A 59 3.12 10.48 -7.34
C LEU A 59 3.97 10.29 -8.60
N LYS A 60 4.81 11.27 -8.93
CA LYS A 60 5.71 11.20 -10.08
C LYS A 60 6.74 10.07 -9.94
N ASP A 61 7.26 9.85 -8.75
CA ASP A 61 8.24 8.79 -8.50
C ASP A 61 7.57 7.41 -8.37
N LEU A 62 6.39 7.32 -7.75
CA LEU A 62 5.61 6.08 -7.67
C LEU A 62 5.25 5.56 -9.06
N LYS A 63 4.80 6.44 -9.97
CA LYS A 63 4.45 6.07 -11.36
C LYS A 63 5.62 5.51 -12.16
N LYS A 64 6.87 5.76 -11.77
CA LYS A 64 8.05 5.20 -12.44
C LYS A 64 8.34 3.77 -12.01
N ASN A 65 7.72 3.29 -10.93
CA ASN A 65 7.96 1.94 -10.45
C ASN A 65 7.33 0.93 -11.41
N PRO A 66 8.09 -0.04 -11.96
CA PRO A 66 7.57 -1.00 -12.94
C PRO A 66 6.51 -1.95 -12.36
N ARG A 67 6.37 -2.03 -11.03
CA ARG A 67 5.30 -2.77 -10.37
C ARG A 67 3.96 -2.05 -10.39
N VAL A 68 3.93 -0.73 -10.63
CA VAL A 68 2.68 0.03 -10.75
C VAL A 68 2.17 -0.11 -12.19
N ILE A 69 1.09 -0.87 -12.35
CA ILE A 69 0.48 -1.15 -13.67
C ILE A 69 -0.47 -0.03 -14.04
N GLU A 70 -1.35 0.34 -13.11
CA GLU A 70 -2.26 1.46 -13.27
C GLU A 70 -2.29 2.30 -11.99
N MET A 71 -2.48 3.60 -12.18
CA MET A 71 -2.62 4.54 -11.08
C MET A 71 -3.57 5.66 -11.49
N GLU A 72 -4.65 5.80 -10.75
CA GLU A 72 -5.59 6.93 -10.86
C GLU A 72 -5.45 7.82 -9.63
N VAL A 73 -5.52 9.14 -9.85
CA VAL A 73 -5.34 10.12 -8.78
C VAL A 73 -6.49 11.11 -8.82
N SER A 74 -7.16 11.26 -7.68
CA SER A 74 -8.19 12.27 -7.46
C SER A 74 -7.91 13.00 -6.14
N LYS A 75 -7.34 14.20 -6.24
CA LYS A 75 -6.85 14.97 -5.08
C LYS A 75 -5.84 14.16 -4.26
N GLU A 76 -6.18 13.82 -3.02
CA GLU A 76 -5.37 13.06 -2.07
C GLU A 76 -5.62 11.54 -2.17
N ILE A 77 -6.61 11.12 -2.95
CA ILE A 77 -6.99 9.73 -3.14
C ILE A 77 -6.22 9.16 -4.33
N ILE A 78 -5.58 8.02 -4.11
CA ILE A 78 -4.83 7.28 -5.13
C ILE A 78 -5.43 5.88 -5.21
N PHE A 79 -5.82 5.47 -6.40
CA PHE A 79 -6.13 4.09 -6.69
C PHE A 79 -4.95 3.47 -7.43
N THR A 80 -4.46 2.34 -6.95
CA THR A 80 -3.32 1.64 -7.57
C THR A 80 -3.69 0.23 -7.95
N LEU A 81 -3.26 -0.21 -9.12
CA LEU A 81 -3.10 -1.61 -9.48
C LEU A 81 -1.61 -1.92 -9.53
N THR A 82 -1.15 -2.85 -8.70
CA THR A 82 0.24 -3.25 -8.64
C THR A 82 0.44 -4.72 -8.98
N LYS A 83 1.63 -5.05 -9.47
CA LYS A 83 2.05 -6.39 -9.84
C LYS A 83 3.29 -6.77 -9.05
N GLU A 84 3.20 -7.88 -8.33
CA GLU A 84 4.30 -8.45 -7.55
C GLU A 84 4.69 -9.83 -8.09
N GLU A 85 6.00 -10.10 -8.15
CA GLU A 85 6.54 -11.45 -8.34
C GLU A 85 6.93 -11.98 -6.96
N THR A 86 5.98 -12.62 -6.27
CA THR A 86 6.14 -12.91 -4.83
C THR A 86 5.47 -14.23 -4.43
N ASP A 87 5.75 -14.64 -3.19
CA ASP A 87 5.17 -15.80 -2.54
C ASP A 87 3.67 -15.60 -2.29
N LYS A 88 2.89 -16.56 -2.77
CA LYS A 88 1.43 -16.56 -2.80
C LYS A 88 0.85 -16.59 -1.38
N GLU A 89 1.46 -17.35 -0.47
CA GLU A 89 0.89 -17.64 0.86
C GLU A 89 0.78 -16.40 1.74
N SER A 90 1.82 -15.57 1.77
CA SER A 90 1.88 -14.37 2.61
C SER A 90 0.82 -13.33 2.21
N TYR A 91 0.55 -13.19 0.91
CA TYR A 91 -0.44 -12.26 0.41
C TYR A 91 -1.87 -12.80 0.50
N GLU A 92 -2.08 -14.10 0.25
CA GLU A 92 -3.39 -14.73 0.45
C GLU A 92 -3.90 -14.57 1.89
N ALA A 93 -2.99 -14.59 2.88
CA ALA A 93 -3.34 -14.32 4.27
C ALA A 93 -3.92 -12.90 4.44
N ILE A 94 -3.29 -11.87 3.88
CA ILE A 94 -3.75 -10.47 3.96
C ILE A 94 -5.13 -10.31 3.27
N TYR A 95 -5.34 -10.96 2.14
CA TYR A 95 -6.62 -10.83 1.41
C TYR A 95 -7.68 -11.88 1.80
N ASN A 96 -7.49 -12.58 2.91
CA ASN A 96 -8.47 -13.57 3.39
C ASN A 96 -9.75 -12.87 3.85
N THR A 97 -10.89 -13.22 3.24
CA THR A 97 -12.20 -12.60 3.52
C THR A 97 -12.73 -12.87 4.94
N LYS A 98 -12.11 -13.79 5.69
CA LYS A 98 -12.41 -14.04 7.10
C LYS A 98 -11.74 -13.03 8.04
N ILE A 99 -10.76 -12.27 7.56
CA ILE A 99 -10.11 -11.20 8.31
C ILE A 99 -10.93 -9.93 8.16
N LEU A 100 -11.24 -9.30 9.29
CA LEU A 100 -11.98 -8.04 9.33
C LEU A 100 -11.01 -6.92 9.67
N TYR A 101 -10.71 -6.07 8.69
CA TYR A 101 -9.91 -4.87 8.91
C TYR A 101 -10.69 -3.87 9.77
N ILE A 102 -10.23 -3.65 11.00
CA ILE A 102 -10.87 -2.73 11.95
C ILE A 102 -10.54 -1.28 11.59
N THR A 103 -9.34 -1.05 11.05
CA THR A 103 -8.89 0.24 10.53
C THR A 103 -8.17 0.06 9.18
N PRO A 104 -8.02 1.13 8.37
CA PRO A 104 -7.09 1.12 7.26
C PRO A 104 -5.67 0.76 7.73
N GLY A 105 -4.89 0.14 6.85
CA GLY A 105 -3.44 0.09 7.02
C GLY A 105 -2.86 1.50 6.92
N TYR A 106 -1.68 1.73 7.49
CA TYR A 106 -1.06 3.04 7.42
C TYR A 106 0.45 2.98 7.24
N ASN A 107 1.00 3.91 6.45
CA ASN A 107 2.43 4.16 6.32
C ASN A 107 2.78 5.48 7.00
N THR A 108 3.74 5.44 7.92
CA THR A 108 4.20 6.60 8.68
C THR A 108 5.46 7.24 8.07
N PRO A 109 5.72 8.53 8.32
CA PRO A 109 6.91 9.23 7.80
C PRO A 109 8.26 8.60 8.21
N ASP A 110 8.30 7.83 9.30
CA ASP A 110 9.48 7.07 9.73
C ASP A 110 9.75 5.82 8.86
N GLY A 111 8.85 5.50 7.92
CA GLY A 111 8.96 4.42 6.94
C GLY A 111 8.47 3.07 7.43
N TYR A 112 7.55 3.07 8.40
CA TYR A 112 6.89 1.86 8.88
C TYR A 112 5.48 1.74 8.34
N GLU A 113 5.03 0.50 8.26
CA GLU A 113 3.68 0.12 7.90
C GLU A 113 2.99 -0.48 9.14
N GLY A 114 1.74 -0.11 9.37
CA GLY A 114 0.95 -0.60 10.50
C GLY A 114 -0.40 -1.13 10.06
N TRP A 115 -0.88 -2.14 10.79
CA TRP A 115 -2.13 -2.85 10.51
C TRP A 115 -2.86 -3.18 11.82
N GLU A 116 -4.20 -3.17 11.74
CA GLU A 116 -5.10 -3.63 12.80
C GLU A 116 -6.16 -4.55 12.19
N VAL A 117 -6.13 -5.83 12.58
CA VAL A 117 -6.93 -6.93 12.00
C VAL A 117 -7.55 -7.85 13.06
#